data_AF-A0A7V3UV37-F1
#
_entry.id   AF-A0A7V3UV37-F1
#
_cell.length_a   1.000
_cell.length_b   1.000
_cell.length_c   1.000
_cell.angle_alpha   90.00
_cell.angle_beta   90.00
_cell.angle_gamma   90.00
#
_symmetry.space_group_name_H-M   'P 1'
#
loop_
_entity.id
_entity.type
_entity.pdbx_description
1 polymer ?
#
loop_
_entity_poly.entity_id
_entity_poly.type
_entity_poly.pdbx_seq_one_letter_code
_entity_poly.pdbx_strand_id
1 'polypeptide(L)'
;MKKFLSLLLILSIYSTSFAFERTVLAEIFTSTTCGPCASQNPYFDSWYKNSPYKNRVAVIKYHVWWPSPGNDPFYLANTTENSSRVSYYGTNYVPRGIINGTSDGSSSASTWITLIQNSMNYVSNFDIKILGNVDATTGGNLTIQVTADNNPIVSGTLVLHVAVVESNIQ
;
A
#
# COMPACT_ATOMS: atom_id res chain seq x y z
N MET A 1 61.62 -15.80 -22.87
CA MET A 1 60.58 -14.93 -23.46
C MET A 1 59.23 -15.61 -23.30
N LYS A 2 58.25 -14.91 -22.69
CA LYS A 2 56.79 -15.00 -22.94
C LYS A 2 56.11 -16.34 -22.58
N LYS A 3 55.08 -16.46 -21.74
CA LYS A 3 54.19 -15.54 -21.01
C LYS A 3 53.52 -16.42 -19.94
N PHE A 4 53.79 -16.20 -18.66
CA PHE A 4 52.92 -16.72 -17.59
C PHE A 4 51.66 -15.86 -17.62
N LEU A 5 50.64 -16.34 -18.32
CA LEU A 5 49.35 -15.69 -18.41
C LEU A 5 48.56 -16.03 -17.13
N SER A 6 48.80 -15.25 -16.08
CA SER A 6 48.02 -15.30 -14.84
C SER A 6 46.55 -15.02 -15.16
N LEU A 7 45.74 -16.06 -15.15
CA LEU A 7 44.30 -15.99 -15.23
C LEU A 7 43.79 -15.53 -13.86
N LEU A 8 43.67 -14.21 -13.65
CA LEU A 8 42.95 -13.65 -12.51
C LEU A 8 41.46 -13.97 -12.68
N LEU A 9 41.00 -15.04 -12.03
CA LEU A 9 39.59 -15.31 -11.81
C LEU A 9 39.08 -14.29 -10.78
N ILE A 10 38.53 -13.18 -11.25
CA ILE A 10 37.80 -12.23 -10.41
C ILE A 10 36.52 -12.94 -9.97
N LEU A 11 36.56 -13.56 -8.80
CA LEU A 11 35.39 -14.11 -8.14
C LEU A 11 34.59 -12.91 -7.59
N SER A 12 33.66 -12.40 -8.39
CA SER A 12 32.70 -11.41 -7.97
C SER A 12 31.92 -12.00 -6.79
N ILE A 13 32.22 -11.55 -5.57
CA ILE A 13 31.42 -11.88 -4.39
C ILE A 13 30.10 -11.13 -4.59
N TYR A 14 29.11 -11.81 -5.16
CA TYR A 14 27.74 -11.31 -5.16
C TYR A 14 27.24 -11.40 -3.72
N SER A 15 27.34 -10.30 -2.97
CA SER A 15 26.61 -10.14 -1.72
C SER A 15 25.12 -10.14 -2.05
N THR A 16 24.45 -11.28 -1.92
CA THR A 16 23.00 -11.34 -1.99
C THR A 16 22.44 -10.62 -0.77
N SER A 17 22.08 -9.35 -0.91
CA SER A 17 21.23 -8.71 0.10
C SER A 17 19.88 -9.41 0.05
N PHE A 18 19.54 -10.15 1.11
CA PHE A 18 18.18 -10.68 1.26
C PHE A 18 17.26 -9.49 1.49
N ALA A 19 16.48 -9.11 0.49
CA ALA A 19 15.48 -8.07 0.62
C ALA A 19 14.14 -8.62 0.14
N PHE A 20 13.05 -8.24 0.80
CA PHE A 20 11.74 -8.84 0.56
C PHE A 20 11.06 -8.24 -0.67
N GLU A 21 10.22 -9.03 -1.34
CA GLU A 21 9.35 -8.49 -2.38
C GLU A 21 8.41 -7.46 -1.76
N ARG A 22 8.28 -6.30 -2.40
CA ARG A 22 7.44 -5.23 -1.87
C ARG A 22 5.97 -5.45 -2.21
N THR A 23 5.15 -5.37 -1.16
CA THR A 23 3.72 -5.04 -1.22
C THR A 23 3.56 -3.53 -1.09
N VAL A 24 3.00 -2.89 -2.12
CA VAL A 24 2.78 -1.44 -2.16
C VAL A 24 1.48 -1.10 -1.42
N LEU A 25 1.50 -0.13 -0.52
CA LEU A 25 0.29 0.40 0.11
C LEU A 25 -0.27 1.56 -0.71
N ALA A 26 -1.54 1.48 -1.09
CA ALA A 26 -2.29 2.55 -1.72
C ALA A 26 -3.45 2.98 -0.81
N GLU A 27 -3.37 4.20 -0.28
CA GLU A 27 -4.43 4.80 0.54
C GLU A 27 -5.15 5.87 -0.27
N ILE A 28 -6.42 5.62 -0.60
CA ILE A 28 -7.23 6.46 -1.47
C ILE A 28 -8.30 7.14 -0.64
N PHE A 29 -8.30 8.47 -0.62
CA PHE A 29 -9.35 9.29 -0.03
C PHE A 29 -10.42 9.57 -1.08
N THR A 30 -11.66 9.32 -0.72
CA THR A 30 -12.77 9.36 -1.67
C THR A 30 -14.10 9.74 -1.02
N SER A 31 -15.13 9.96 -1.83
CA SER A 31 -16.50 10.05 -1.34
C SER A 31 -17.51 9.59 -2.40
N THR A 32 -18.61 9.00 -1.97
CA THR A 32 -19.79 8.70 -2.81
C THR A 32 -20.51 9.96 -3.28
N THR A 33 -20.30 11.08 -2.59
CA THR A 33 -20.87 12.40 -2.94
C THR A 33 -19.98 13.21 -3.88
N CYS A 34 -18.79 12.70 -4.21
CA CYS A 34 -17.77 13.40 -4.99
C CYS A 34 -17.86 13.04 -6.48
N GLY A 35 -18.20 14.02 -7.32
CA GLY A 35 -18.30 13.86 -8.78
C GLY A 35 -17.04 13.28 -9.43
N PRO A 36 -15.85 13.88 -9.25
CA PRO A 36 -14.61 13.33 -9.80
C PRO A 36 -14.27 11.93 -9.26
N CYS A 37 -14.62 11.64 -8.00
CA CYS A 37 -14.38 10.33 -7.39
C CYS A 37 -15.17 9.22 -8.10
N ALA A 38 -16.37 9.54 -8.61
CA ALA A 38 -17.19 8.60 -9.37
C ALA A 38 -16.52 8.11 -10.66
N SER A 39 -15.57 8.84 -11.23
CA SER A 39 -14.78 8.38 -12.39
C SER A 39 -13.46 7.73 -11.97
N GLN A 40 -12.77 8.29 -10.97
CA GLN A 40 -11.44 7.82 -10.57
C GLN A 40 -11.50 6.47 -9.83
N ASN A 41 -12.50 6.26 -8.97
CA ASN A 41 -12.64 4.99 -8.24
C ASN A 41 -12.85 3.80 -9.19
N PRO A 42 -13.82 3.80 -10.13
CA PRO A 42 -14.01 2.66 -11.02
C PRO A 42 -12.82 2.44 -11.97
N TYR A 43 -12.14 3.51 -12.39
CA TYR A 43 -10.93 3.38 -13.19
C TYR A 43 -9.81 2.65 -12.43
N PHE A 44 -9.55 3.06 -11.19
CA PHE A 44 -8.58 2.40 -10.32
C PHE A 44 -8.99 0.95 -10.03
N ASP A 45 -10.26 0.71 -9.69
CA ASP A 45 -10.77 -0.62 -9.34
C ASP A 45 -10.71 -1.59 -10.53
N SER A 46 -11.01 -1.09 -11.73
CA SER A 46 -10.89 -1.86 -12.97
C SER A 46 -9.43 -2.24 -13.23
N TRP A 47 -8.49 -1.31 -13.06
CA TRP A 47 -7.07 -1.63 -13.15
C TRP A 47 -6.66 -2.66 -12.10
N TYR A 48 -7.00 -2.44 -10.83
CA TYR A 48 -6.58 -3.30 -9.72
C TYR A 48 -7.11 -4.73 -9.88
N LYS A 49 -8.40 -4.87 -10.23
CA LYS A 49 -9.05 -6.17 -10.47
C LYS A 49 -8.35 -6.97 -11.58
N ASN A 50 -7.90 -6.28 -12.63
CA ASN A 50 -7.27 -6.89 -13.80
C ASN A 50 -5.73 -6.89 -13.74
N SER A 51 -5.14 -6.36 -12.67
CA SER A 51 -3.70 -6.20 -12.56
C SER A 51 -3.02 -7.54 -12.28
N PRO A 52 -1.94 -7.89 -13.00
CA PRO A 52 -1.13 -9.06 -12.66
C PRO A 52 -0.42 -8.90 -11.31
N TYR A 53 -0.40 -7.68 -10.75
CA TYR A 53 0.27 -7.34 -9.50
C TYR A 53 -0.67 -7.24 -8.30
N LYS A 54 -1.93 -7.70 -8.40
CA LYS A 54 -2.93 -7.55 -7.32
C LYS A 54 -2.48 -8.10 -5.96
N ASN A 55 -1.65 -9.14 -5.95
CA ASN A 55 -1.07 -9.75 -4.74
C ASN A 55 0.05 -8.91 -4.11
N ARG A 56 0.49 -7.84 -4.78
CA ARG A 56 1.56 -6.93 -4.36
C ARG A 56 1.06 -5.51 -4.14
N VAL A 57 -0.25 -5.31 -4.02
CA VAL A 57 -0.85 -4.02 -3.70
C VAL A 57 -1.89 -4.20 -2.60
N ALA A 58 -1.66 -3.57 -1.45
CA ALA A 58 -2.66 -3.42 -0.41
C ALA A 58 -3.39 -2.09 -0.63
N VAL A 59 -4.72 -2.13 -0.67
CA VAL A 59 -5.56 -0.95 -0.93
C VAL A 59 -6.42 -0.67 0.29
N ILE A 60 -6.44 0.58 0.73
CA ILE A 60 -7.39 1.08 1.73
C ILE A 60 -8.08 2.31 1.13
N LYS A 61 -9.41 2.35 1.20
CA LYS A 61 -10.19 3.52 0.80
C LYS A 61 -10.76 4.18 2.04
N TYR A 62 -10.36 5.42 2.30
CA TYR A 62 -10.91 6.24 3.37
C TYR A 62 -11.98 7.15 2.80
N HIS A 63 -13.20 6.99 3.30
CA HIS A 63 -14.33 7.82 2.90
C HIS A 63 -14.40 9.07 3.75
N VAL A 64 -14.82 10.19 3.16
CA VAL A 64 -14.83 11.49 3.85
C VAL A 64 -16.22 12.13 3.86
N TRP A 65 -16.44 13.06 4.79
CA TRP A 65 -17.72 13.75 5.03
C TRP A 65 -18.01 14.90 4.06
N TRP A 66 -17.35 14.90 2.90
CA TRP A 66 -17.44 15.97 1.90
C TRP A 66 -17.08 15.42 0.50
N PRO A 67 -17.44 16.12 -0.60
CA PRO A 67 -18.17 17.40 -0.69
C PRO A 67 -19.65 17.28 -0.28
N SER A 68 -20.39 18.39 -0.35
CA SER A 68 -21.83 18.40 -0.09
C SER A 68 -22.54 17.31 -0.92
N PRO A 69 -23.52 16.58 -0.36
CA PRO A 69 -24.14 16.78 0.96
C PRO A 69 -23.39 16.19 2.17
N GLY A 70 -22.23 15.57 1.98
CA GLY A 70 -21.40 15.08 3.08
C GLY A 70 -21.96 13.88 3.84
N ASN A 71 -22.91 13.16 3.23
CA ASN A 71 -23.61 12.02 3.81
C ASN A 71 -23.12 10.67 3.26
N ASP A 72 -21.82 10.56 2.97
CA ASP A 72 -21.23 9.32 2.48
C ASP A 72 -21.46 8.19 3.51
N PRO A 73 -22.19 7.11 3.15
CA PRO A 73 -22.53 6.05 4.09
C PRO A 73 -21.30 5.32 4.65
N PHE A 74 -20.22 5.21 3.87
CA PHE A 74 -18.99 4.57 4.30
C PHE A 74 -18.18 5.45 5.27
N TYR A 75 -18.29 6.77 5.13
CA TYR A 75 -17.78 7.68 6.16
C TYR A 75 -18.60 7.53 7.45
N LEU A 76 -19.93 7.57 7.34
CA LEU A 76 -20.84 7.49 8.49
C LEU A 76 -20.71 6.17 9.27
N ALA A 77 -20.38 5.07 8.59
CA ALA A 77 -20.12 3.78 9.22
C ALA A 77 -18.83 3.75 10.04
N ASN A 78 -17.85 4.62 9.75
CA ASN A 78 -16.53 4.57 10.36
C ASN A 78 -15.91 5.97 10.52
N THR A 79 -16.60 6.87 11.21
CA THR A 79 -16.25 8.30 11.23
C THR A 79 -14.91 8.59 11.90
N THR A 80 -14.61 7.90 13.01
CA THR A 80 -13.41 8.15 13.84
C THR A 80 -12.13 7.84 13.08
N GLU A 81 -12.03 6.65 12.51
CA GLU A 81 -10.85 6.14 11.82
C GLU A 81 -10.63 6.89 10.51
N ASN A 82 -11.70 7.14 9.74
CA ASN A 82 -11.63 7.96 8.52
C ASN A 82 -11.14 9.38 8.83
N SER A 83 -11.73 10.05 9.83
CA SER A 83 -11.35 11.43 10.19
C SER A 83 -9.92 11.50 10.74
N SER A 84 -9.50 10.50 11.51
CA SER A 84 -8.14 10.37 12.02
C SER A 84 -7.14 10.23 10.88
N ARG A 85 -7.45 9.41 9.86
CA ARG A 85 -6.54 9.23 8.72
C ARG A 85 -6.51 10.44 7.79
N VAL A 86 -7.64 11.10 7.57
CA VAL A 86 -7.71 12.39 6.87
C VAL A 86 -6.80 13.41 7.55
N SER A 87 -6.88 13.51 8.88
CA SER A 87 -6.06 14.43 9.68
C SER A 87 -4.58 14.08 9.62
N TYR A 88 -4.24 12.79 9.71
CA TYR A 88 -2.86 12.29 9.63
C TYR A 88 -2.15 12.75 8.34
N TYR A 89 -2.85 12.72 7.21
CA TYR A 89 -2.29 13.14 5.91
C TYR A 89 -2.58 14.60 5.55
N GLY A 90 -3.28 15.35 6.39
CA GLY A 90 -3.74 16.70 6.09
C GLY A 90 -4.58 16.77 4.81
N THR A 91 -5.38 15.74 4.51
CA THR A 91 -6.16 15.66 3.28
C THR A 91 -7.28 16.69 3.29
N ASN A 92 -7.30 17.57 2.29
CA ASN A 92 -8.31 18.63 2.13
C ASN A 92 -9.01 18.59 0.75
N TYR A 93 -8.73 17.60 -0.09
CA TYR A 93 -9.45 17.33 -1.34
C TYR A 93 -9.60 15.82 -1.60
N VAL A 94 -10.66 15.46 -2.34
CA VAL A 94 -10.91 14.12 -2.85
C VAL A 94 -11.30 14.22 -4.33
N PRO A 95 -10.93 13.24 -5.17
CA PRO A 95 -10.15 12.06 -4.80
C PRO A 95 -8.68 12.43 -4.52
N ARG A 96 -8.01 11.66 -3.66
CA ARG A 96 -6.58 11.79 -3.39
C ARG A 96 -5.97 10.41 -3.14
N GLY A 97 -4.87 10.06 -3.80
CA GLY A 97 -4.18 8.80 -3.57
C GLY A 97 -2.79 9.01 -2.98
N ILE A 98 -2.51 8.40 -1.83
CA ILE A 98 -1.19 8.38 -1.20
C ILE A 98 -0.59 6.99 -1.31
N ILE A 99 0.59 6.90 -1.95
CA ILE A 99 1.29 5.63 -2.18
C ILE A 99 2.47 5.51 -1.22
N ASN A 100 2.58 4.36 -0.55
CA ASN A 100 3.57 4.07 0.50
C ASN A 100 3.67 5.18 1.56
N GLY A 101 2.54 5.78 1.91
CA GLY A 101 2.42 6.81 2.94
C GLY A 101 3.16 8.13 2.68
N THR A 102 3.76 8.32 1.50
CA THR A 102 4.67 9.45 1.24
C THR A 102 4.52 10.04 -0.15
N SER A 103 4.18 9.23 -1.16
CA SER A 103 4.06 9.68 -2.54
C SER A 103 2.61 10.15 -2.80
N ASP A 104 2.42 11.46 -2.90
CA ASP A 104 1.11 12.04 -3.23
C ASP A 104 0.85 11.96 -4.73
N GLY A 105 -0.11 11.12 -5.11
CA GLY A 105 -0.56 10.95 -6.48
C GLY A 105 -1.72 11.87 -6.87
N SER A 106 -2.08 12.83 -6.02
CA SER A 106 -3.13 13.82 -6.26
C SER A 106 -4.47 13.17 -6.63
N SER A 107 -5.26 13.80 -7.49
CA SER A 107 -6.63 13.41 -7.84
C SER A 107 -6.76 12.48 -9.05
N SER A 108 -5.67 11.85 -9.51
CA SER A 108 -5.67 11.05 -10.73
C SER A 108 -5.32 9.59 -10.48
N ALA A 109 -6.26 8.71 -10.79
CA ALA A 109 -6.04 7.27 -10.67
C ALA A 109 -4.92 6.75 -11.58
N SER A 110 -4.70 7.34 -12.76
CA SER A 110 -3.57 6.99 -13.61
C SER A 110 -2.23 7.31 -12.93
N THR A 111 -2.14 8.42 -12.21
CA THR A 111 -0.95 8.81 -11.44
C THR A 111 -0.73 7.84 -10.27
N TRP A 112 -1.79 7.45 -9.55
CA TRP A 112 -1.70 6.46 -8.48
C TRP A 112 -1.13 5.14 -9.01
N ILE A 113 -1.63 4.66 -10.14
CA ILE A 113 -1.18 3.44 -10.80
C ILE A 113 0.30 3.52 -11.17
N THR A 114 0.75 4.62 -11.77
CA THR A 114 2.16 4.82 -12.10
C THR A 114 3.04 4.80 -10.86
N LEU A 115 2.65 5.48 -9.79
CA LEU A 115 3.39 5.48 -8.52
C LEU A 115 3.45 4.08 -7.90
N ILE A 116 2.37 3.31 -7.98
CA ILE A 116 2.34 1.93 -7.52
C ILE A 116 3.31 1.05 -8.32
N GLN A 117 3.23 1.10 -9.64
CA GLN A 117 4.10 0.31 -10.52
C GLN A 117 5.58 0.67 -10.34
N ASN A 118 5.90 1.96 -10.21
CA ASN A 118 7.26 2.40 -9.92
C ASN A 118 7.76 1.90 -8.56
N SER A 119 6.88 1.87 -7.55
CA SER A 119 7.22 1.38 -6.22
C SER A 119 7.53 -0.11 -6.19
N MET A 120 6.96 -0.91 -7.10
CA MET A 120 7.22 -2.35 -7.21
C MET A 120 8.64 -2.69 -7.65
N ASN A 121 9.38 -1.73 -8.21
CA ASN A 121 10.77 -1.91 -8.66
C ASN A 121 11.80 -1.84 -7.53
N TYR A 122 11.38 -1.55 -6.29
CA TYR A 122 12.27 -1.64 -5.14
C TYR A 122 11.79 -2.65 -4.10
N VAL A 123 12.76 -3.14 -3.35
CA VAL A 123 12.62 -4.16 -2.32
C VAL A 123 12.16 -3.56 -0.99
N SER A 124 11.54 -4.37 -0.13
CA SER A 124 11.14 -3.99 1.23
C SER A 124 12.16 -4.49 2.26
N ASN A 125 12.42 -3.68 3.28
CA ASN A 125 13.21 -4.08 4.45
C ASN A 125 12.39 -4.93 5.43
N PHE A 126 11.07 -4.97 5.26
CA PHE A 126 10.17 -5.74 6.10
C PHE A 126 9.29 -6.66 5.26
N ASP A 127 9.14 -7.90 5.72
CA ASP A 127 8.07 -8.81 5.34
C ASP A 127 6.99 -8.78 6.43
N ILE A 128 5.74 -8.59 6.03
CA ILE A 128 4.59 -8.60 6.95
C ILE A 128 3.65 -9.72 6.52
N LYS A 129 3.50 -10.71 7.39
CA LYS A 129 2.60 -11.84 7.19
C LYS A 129 1.47 -11.80 8.21
N ILE A 130 0.27 -12.09 7.73
CA ILE A 130 -0.89 -12.36 8.59
C ILE A 130 -1.05 -13.88 8.62
N LEU A 131 -0.93 -14.46 9.81
CA LEU A 131 -1.02 -15.88 10.07
C LEU A 131 -2.29 -16.18 10.88
N GLY A 132 -2.83 -17.39 10.73
CA GLY A 132 -4.05 -17.81 11.41
C GLY A 132 -5.27 -17.72 10.51
N ASN A 133 -6.44 -17.99 11.10
CA ASN A 133 -7.72 -18.02 10.41
C ASN A 133 -8.79 -17.41 11.30
N VAL A 134 -9.78 -16.78 10.68
CA VAL A 134 -11.00 -16.30 11.33
C VAL A 134 -12.16 -16.97 10.62
N ASP A 135 -13.03 -17.61 11.40
CA ASP A 135 -14.27 -18.18 10.92
C ASP A 135 -15.45 -17.26 11.29
N ALA A 136 -16.43 -17.16 10.40
CA ALA A 136 -17.57 -16.26 10.57
C ALA A 136 -18.49 -16.66 11.74
N THR A 137 -18.46 -17.92 12.17
CA THR A 137 -19.36 -18.46 13.20
C THR A 137 -18.65 -18.59 14.54
N THR A 138 -17.41 -19.06 14.53
CA THR A 138 -16.62 -19.43 15.71
C THR A 138 -15.53 -18.42 16.04
N GLY A 139 -15.31 -17.42 15.19
CA GLY A 139 -14.26 -16.44 15.34
C GLY A 139 -12.88 -17.02 15.06
N GLY A 140 -11.85 -16.41 15.61
CA GLY A 140 -10.47 -16.87 15.47
C GLY A 140 -9.46 -15.81 15.88
N ASN A 141 -8.18 -16.16 15.74
CA ASN A 141 -7.07 -15.25 16.03
C ASN A 141 -6.20 -15.09 14.79
N LEU A 142 -5.80 -13.85 14.54
CA LEU A 142 -4.78 -13.50 13.55
C LEU A 142 -3.51 -13.07 14.28
N THR A 143 -2.37 -13.57 13.81
CA THR A 143 -1.05 -13.15 14.27
C THR A 143 -0.37 -12.38 13.15
N ILE A 144 0.09 -11.16 13.44
CA ILE A 144 0.89 -10.38 12.51
C ILE A 144 2.36 -10.64 12.81
N GLN A 145 3.05 -11.26 11.86
CA GLN A 145 4.49 -11.48 11.93
C GLN A 145 5.20 -10.44 11.06
N VAL A 146 6.03 -9.61 11.68
CA VAL A 146 6.89 -8.65 11.00
C VAL A 146 8.33 -9.17 11.06
N THR A 147 8.94 -9.37 9.90
CA THR A 147 10.33 -9.82 9.78
C THR A 147 11.14 -8.74 9.10
N ALA A 148 12.18 -8.24 9.75
CA ALA A 148 13.14 -7.36 9.10
C ALA A 148 14.14 -8.18 8.29
N ASP A 149 14.66 -7.60 7.22
CA ASP A 149 15.83 -8.14 6.56
C ASP A 149 17.07 -8.01 7.46
N ASN A 150 18.17 -8.66 7.08
CA ASN A 150 19.42 -8.55 7.81
C ASN A 150 20.15 -7.20 7.55
N ASN A 151 19.47 -6.23 6.94
CA ASN A 151 20.03 -4.90 6.73
C ASN A 151 19.76 -4.01 7.95
N PRO A 152 20.60 -3.00 8.22
CA PRO A 152 20.31 -2.02 9.25
C PRO A 152 18.97 -1.35 9.01
N ILE A 153 18.07 -1.45 9.98
CA ILE A 153 16.81 -0.73 9.97
C ILE A 153 17.10 0.74 10.27
N VAL A 154 16.46 1.64 9.53
CA VAL A 154 16.59 3.08 9.73
C VAL A 154 16.24 3.44 11.19
N SER A 155 17.09 4.22 11.85
CA SER A 155 16.87 4.69 13.21
C SER A 155 15.60 5.56 13.29
N GLY A 156 14.69 5.26 14.21
CA GLY A 156 13.48 6.05 14.43
C GLY A 156 12.38 5.26 15.13
N THR A 157 11.22 5.89 15.32
CA THR A 157 10.02 5.22 15.81
C THR A 157 9.33 4.51 14.66
N LEU A 158 9.28 3.18 14.74
CA LEU A 158 8.51 2.36 13.81
C LEU A 158 7.12 2.11 14.39
N VAL A 159 6.10 2.25 13.55
CA VAL A 159 4.70 2.05 13.92
C VAL A 159 4.10 0.99 13.00
N LEU A 160 3.54 -0.06 13.59
CA LEU A 160 2.71 -1.03 12.86
C LEU A 160 1.27 -0.54 12.86
N HIS A 161 0.74 -0.23 11.68
CA HIS A 161 -0.68 0.03 11.48
C HIS A 161 -1.40 -1.24 11.08
N VAL A 162 -2.52 -1.52 11.75
CA VAL A 162 -3.40 -2.65 11.44
C VAL A 162 -4.76 -2.10 11.06
N ALA A 163 -5.25 -2.48 9.88
CA ALA A 163 -6.54 -2.06 9.37
C ALA A 163 -7.30 -3.28 8.87
N VAL A 164 -8.59 -3.34 9.19
CA VAL A 164 -9.55 -4.27 8.59
C VAL A 164 -10.27 -3.50 7.49
N VAL A 165 -10.26 -4.06 6.28
CA VAL A 165 -10.92 -3.47 5.12
C VAL A 165 -11.95 -4.44 4.57
N GLU A 166 -13.04 -3.89 4.05
CA GLU A 166 -14.08 -4.65 3.37
C GLU A 166 -13.85 -4.63 1.85
N SER A 167 -14.23 -5.72 1.19
CA SER A 167 -14.12 -5.88 -0.26
C SER A 167 -15.46 -6.34 -0.83
N ASN A 168 -15.73 -5.98 -2.10
CA ASN A 168 -16.98 -6.30 -2.79
C ASN A 168 -18.24 -5.72 -2.12
N ILE A 169 -18.13 -4.58 -1.46
CA ILE A 169 -19.28 -3.86 -0.91
C ILE A 169 -20.10 -3.33 -2.09
N GLN A 170 -21.41 -3.62 -2.09
CA GLN A 170 -22.38 -3.21 -3.12
C GLN A 170 -23.42 -2.28 -2.50
#